data_AF-A0A812N0M3-F1
#
_entry.id   AF-A0A812N0M3-F1
#
_cell.length_a   1.000
_cell.length_b   1.000
_cell.length_c   1.000
_cell.angle_alpha   90.00
_cell.angle_beta   90.00
_cell.angle_gamma   90.00
#
_symmetry.space_group_name_H-M   'P 1'
#
loop_
_entity.id
_entity.type
_entity.pdbx_description
1 polymer ?
#
loop_
_entity_poly.entity_id
_entity_poly.type
_entity_poly.pdbx_seq_one_letter_code
_entity_poly.pdbx_strand_id
1 'polypeptide(L)'
;MQHQQHRYAQVLTDECEADLKAPANPQEACPKNCPFSAEINNPKEYCHFKCVKPEECGTKGTIPNQTIPEKEKVKENPYCRYCEVEACARCTSSKPGEEDEAVEHCEQCMTGYTLSEDKKECVSHGDDVFLALAAVGVVGGLLGAAWYTSLAMKSTVNPDGLKYAQASQMRMMVTQDHHGDEGQPYPFDTNLMSAHVAGPGTTALFRFQGAVLIWGFLVLGLWFGFVLFVSKDLLILGNRAATTPRQLCEVVFWGRHRQMELVWTKCVWILCAYLLGTIGAVVYGVMMAKYFVQYDSERATLSDYVAVLEGVPKISGEEPAEDLLKKAVEDAVGEEVAKDVIAVSVGWDFSQYISQVRHFIDEEAGNGCRSQIFTPRMASQKKSLRAAATKHLV
;
A
#
# COMPACT_ATOMS: atom_id res chain seq x y z
N MET A 1 -29.97 19.87 22.60
CA MET A 1 -29.09 19.90 23.79
C MET A 1 -28.68 21.35 24.04
N GLN A 2 -29.46 22.11 24.80
CA GLN A 2 -29.29 23.58 24.90
C GLN A 2 -29.33 24.09 26.36
N HIS A 3 -29.05 23.23 27.34
CA HIS A 3 -29.09 23.63 28.74
C HIS A 3 -27.89 23.11 29.52
N GLN A 4 -26.77 23.85 29.45
CA GLN A 4 -25.79 23.95 30.54
C GLN A 4 -24.79 25.11 30.33
N GLN A 5 -25.27 26.28 29.91
CA GLN A 5 -24.41 27.46 29.65
C GLN A 5 -24.47 28.54 30.75
N HIS A 6 -25.01 28.21 31.94
CA HIS A 6 -25.06 29.17 33.04
C HIS A 6 -24.37 28.60 34.27
N ARG A 7 -23.08 28.91 34.43
CA ARG A 7 -22.47 29.25 35.72
C ARG A 7 -21.06 29.79 35.49
N TYR A 8 -20.75 30.84 36.24
CA TYR A 8 -19.47 31.56 36.32
C TYR A 8 -19.23 32.63 35.26
N ALA A 9 -20.03 33.69 35.28
CA ALA A 9 -19.46 35.01 35.02
C ALA A 9 -18.59 35.33 36.24
N GLN A 10 -17.33 34.89 36.23
CA GLN A 10 -16.37 35.34 37.23
C GLN A 10 -16.21 36.85 37.04
N VAL A 11 -16.44 37.59 38.12
CA VAL A 11 -16.08 39.00 38.20
C VAL A 11 -14.58 39.05 37.93
N LEU A 12 -14.18 39.57 36.77
CA LEU A 12 -12.80 39.93 36.50
C LEU A 12 -12.43 41.01 37.53
N THR A 13 -11.88 40.58 38.66
CA THR A 13 -11.14 41.48 39.51
C THR A 13 -9.93 41.94 38.71
N ASP A 14 -9.59 43.22 38.76
CA ASP A 14 -8.36 43.78 38.16
C ASP A 14 -7.10 43.25 38.88
N GLU A 15 -7.19 42.12 39.57
CA GLU A 15 -6.07 41.51 40.26
C GLU A 15 -5.38 40.53 39.32
N CYS A 16 -4.08 40.77 39.11
CA CYS A 16 -3.17 39.74 38.65
C CYS A 16 -3.31 38.50 39.54
N GLU A 17 -3.04 37.32 39.00
CA GLU A 17 -3.17 36.04 39.71
C GLU A 17 -4.55 35.37 39.67
N ALA A 18 -5.49 35.87 38.86
CA ALA A 18 -6.75 35.18 38.59
C ALA A 18 -6.51 33.85 37.85
N ASP A 19 -7.10 32.77 38.39
CA ASP A 19 -7.08 31.44 37.78
C ASP A 19 -8.08 31.36 36.62
N LEU A 20 -7.61 30.90 35.47
CA LEU A 20 -8.36 30.61 34.27
C LEU A 20 -8.41 29.10 34.04
N LYS A 21 -9.60 28.56 33.78
CA LYS A 21 -9.76 27.13 33.43
C LYS A 21 -10.11 26.98 31.95
N ALA A 22 -9.61 25.91 31.32
CA ALA A 22 -10.15 25.45 30.04
C ALA A 22 -11.37 24.52 30.30
N PRO A 23 -12.42 24.53 29.47
CA PRO A 23 -12.59 25.32 28.24
C PRO A 23 -12.82 26.80 28.54
N ALA A 24 -12.17 27.67 27.77
CA ALA A 24 -12.27 29.11 27.92
C ALA A 24 -13.59 29.62 27.37
N ASN A 25 -14.22 30.60 28.02
CA ASN A 25 -15.05 31.52 27.25
C ASN A 25 -14.09 32.34 26.35
N PRO A 26 -14.30 32.43 25.03
CA PRO A 26 -13.45 33.25 24.14
C PRO A 26 -13.31 34.71 24.59
N GLN A 27 -14.25 35.19 25.40
CA GLN A 27 -14.29 36.53 25.96
C GLN A 27 -13.50 36.69 27.28
N GLU A 28 -13.11 35.59 27.91
CA GLU A 28 -12.28 35.60 29.13
C GLU A 28 -10.81 35.79 28.75
N ALA A 29 -10.47 37.02 28.38
CA ALA A 29 -9.08 37.47 28.26
C ALA A 29 -8.52 37.85 29.64
N CYS A 30 -7.21 37.76 29.78
CA CYS A 30 -6.55 38.27 30.97
C CYS A 30 -6.68 39.80 31.08
N PRO A 31 -6.74 40.36 32.30
CA PRO A 31 -6.86 41.80 32.49
C PRO A 31 -5.62 42.55 31.97
N LYS A 32 -5.78 43.82 31.60
CA LYS A 32 -4.73 44.61 30.91
C LYS A 32 -3.43 44.77 31.71
N ASN A 33 -3.49 44.69 33.03
CA ASN A 33 -2.34 44.78 33.92
C ASN A 33 -1.51 43.49 33.99
N CYS A 34 -2.11 42.35 33.64
CA CYS A 34 -1.48 41.02 33.63
C CYS A 34 -1.94 40.25 32.39
N PRO A 35 -1.57 40.70 31.17
CA PRO A 35 -2.21 40.24 29.95
C PRO A 35 -1.82 38.81 29.54
N PHE A 36 -0.79 38.21 30.14
CA PHE A 36 -0.28 36.90 29.73
C PHE A 36 -0.95 35.77 30.49
N SER A 37 -1.40 34.73 29.77
CA SER A 37 -1.78 33.47 30.41
C SER A 37 -0.57 32.53 30.52
N ALA A 38 -0.29 32.01 31.72
CA ALA A 38 0.74 31.01 31.99
C ALA A 38 0.14 29.74 32.59
N GLU A 39 0.70 28.58 32.29
CA GLU A 39 0.21 27.30 32.84
C GLU A 39 0.64 27.12 34.30
N ILE A 40 -0.27 26.65 35.15
CA ILE A 40 -0.01 26.42 36.58
C ILE A 40 0.79 25.11 36.74
N ASN A 41 1.86 25.15 37.54
CA ASN A 41 2.68 23.99 37.85
C ASN A 41 2.04 23.12 38.95
N ASN A 42 0.85 22.58 38.68
CA ASN A 42 0.15 21.69 39.60
C ASN A 42 -0.13 20.33 38.93
N PRO A 43 0.49 19.23 39.40
CA PRO A 43 0.34 17.91 38.77
C PRO A 43 -1.08 17.34 38.87
N LYS A 44 -1.95 17.92 39.70
CA LYS A 44 -3.36 17.49 39.85
C LYS A 44 -4.31 18.23 38.92
N GLU A 45 -3.88 19.32 38.30
CA GLU A 45 -4.75 20.26 37.58
C GLU A 45 -4.14 20.60 36.20
N TYR A 46 -4.40 19.73 35.23
CA TYR A 46 -4.02 19.97 33.83
C TYR A 46 -4.91 21.03 33.19
N CYS A 47 -4.36 21.83 32.27
CA CYS A 47 -5.10 22.87 31.55
C CYS A 47 -5.67 23.99 32.44
N HIS A 48 -4.97 24.27 33.54
CA HIS A 48 -5.22 25.42 34.40
C HIS A 48 -4.17 26.49 34.11
N PHE A 49 -4.65 27.71 33.94
CA PHE A 49 -3.83 28.86 33.57
C PHE A 49 -4.01 29.96 34.61
N LYS A 50 -3.05 30.86 34.70
CA LYS A 50 -3.09 32.03 35.57
C LYS A 50 -2.69 33.26 34.79
N CYS A 51 -3.35 34.39 35.04
CA CYS A 51 -2.95 35.66 34.43
C CYS A 51 -1.76 36.26 35.17
N VAL A 52 -0.68 36.53 34.43
CA VAL A 52 0.61 37.00 34.95
C VAL A 52 1.16 38.18 34.15
N LYS A 53 2.10 38.89 34.75
CA LYS A 53 2.91 39.91 34.05
C LYS A 53 3.99 39.25 33.19
N PRO A 54 4.54 39.94 32.18
CA PRO A 54 5.61 39.38 31.35
C PRO A 54 6.85 38.98 32.17
N GLU A 55 7.20 39.75 33.20
CA GLU A 55 8.30 39.45 34.13
C GLU A 55 8.01 38.27 35.08
N GLU A 56 6.75 37.83 35.15
CA GLU A 56 6.31 36.74 36.03
C GLU A 56 6.17 35.39 35.30
N CYS A 57 6.38 35.35 33.98
CA CYS A 57 6.39 34.10 33.21
C CYS A 57 7.40 33.09 33.80
N GLY A 58 6.94 31.88 34.13
CA GLY A 58 7.77 30.83 34.75
C GLY A 58 8.05 31.03 36.24
N THR A 59 7.37 31.98 36.89
CA THR A 59 7.48 32.23 38.33
C THR A 59 6.12 32.11 39.02
N LYS A 60 6.05 32.38 40.34
CA LYS A 60 4.79 32.45 41.12
C LYS A 60 3.84 31.24 40.96
N GLY A 61 4.40 30.03 40.91
CA GLY A 61 3.63 28.78 40.81
C GLY A 61 3.22 28.39 39.39
N THR A 62 3.71 29.10 38.37
CA THR A 62 3.62 28.69 36.95
C THR A 62 4.75 27.73 36.60
N ILE A 63 4.70 27.10 35.43
CA ILE A 63 5.71 26.13 34.98
C ILE A 63 7.05 26.83 34.76
N PRO A 64 8.13 26.43 35.45
CA PRO A 64 9.40 27.17 35.49
C PRO A 64 10.08 27.31 34.12
N ASN A 65 9.76 26.45 33.16
CA ASN A 65 10.32 26.50 31.81
C ASN A 65 9.51 27.38 30.82
N GLN A 66 8.38 27.96 31.25
CA GLN A 66 7.57 28.90 30.44
C GLN A 66 7.96 30.35 30.74
N THR A 67 9.21 30.75 30.49
CA THR A 67 9.70 32.10 30.87
C THR A 67 9.49 33.16 29.79
N ILE A 68 9.07 32.77 28.58
CA ILE A 68 9.05 33.66 27.40
C ILE A 68 7.66 34.26 27.19
N PRO A 69 7.47 35.59 27.31
CA PRO A 69 6.20 36.24 27.01
C PRO A 69 6.00 36.41 25.49
N GLU A 70 5.05 35.67 24.90
CA GLU A 70 4.74 35.75 23.47
C GLU A 70 3.67 36.82 23.18
N LYS A 71 4.09 37.95 22.61
CA LYS A 71 3.22 39.08 22.23
C LYS A 71 2.92 39.14 20.74
N GLU A 72 3.84 38.66 19.91
CA GLU A 72 3.84 38.96 18.47
C GLU A 72 2.90 38.04 17.70
N LYS A 73 2.91 36.75 18.03
CA LYS A 73 2.10 35.74 17.32
C LYS A 73 0.60 35.85 17.62
N VAL A 74 0.19 36.35 18.80
CA VAL A 74 -1.22 36.37 19.24
C VAL A 74 -1.57 37.68 19.96
N LYS A 75 -2.07 38.67 19.21
CA LYS A 75 -2.41 40.01 19.75
C LYS A 75 -3.57 40.03 20.75
N GLU A 76 -4.52 39.11 20.62
CA GLU A 76 -5.76 39.12 21.40
C GLU A 76 -5.64 38.39 22.75
N ASN A 77 -4.76 37.38 22.83
CA ASN A 77 -4.55 36.55 24.01
C ASN A 77 -3.05 36.16 24.09
N PRO A 78 -2.19 37.07 24.57
CA PRO A 78 -0.78 36.76 24.73
C PRO A 78 -0.60 35.73 25.86
N TYR A 79 0.45 34.91 25.76
CA TYR A 79 0.69 33.80 26.69
C TYR A 79 2.18 33.62 26.96
N CYS A 80 2.51 32.99 28.09
CA CYS A 80 3.88 32.56 28.38
C CYS A 80 4.13 31.23 27.68
N ARG A 81 5.12 31.18 26.78
CA ARG A 81 5.50 29.98 26.04
C ARG A 81 6.78 29.36 26.58
N TYR A 82 6.97 28.10 26.22
CA TYR A 82 8.24 27.40 26.40
C TYR A 82 9.28 27.91 25.39
N CYS A 83 10.54 27.68 25.70
CA CYS A 83 11.62 27.75 24.73
C CYS A 83 11.31 26.77 23.58
N GLU A 84 11.17 27.30 22.37
CA GLU A 84 10.74 26.55 21.19
C GLU A 84 11.62 26.96 20.01
N VAL A 85 12.80 26.32 19.93
CA VAL A 85 13.68 26.40 18.77
C VAL A 85 13.43 25.16 17.90
N GLU A 86 13.20 25.38 16.61
CA GLU A 86 12.96 24.30 15.66
C GLU A 86 14.11 23.28 15.69
N ALA A 87 13.75 21.99 15.76
CA ALA A 87 14.68 20.87 15.86
C ALA A 87 15.66 20.88 17.06
N CYS A 88 15.35 21.66 18.11
CA CYS A 88 16.12 21.67 19.34
C CYS A 88 15.67 20.57 20.33
N ALA A 89 16.60 19.74 20.79
CA ALA A 89 16.34 18.71 21.81
C ALA A 89 16.38 19.27 23.24
N ARG A 90 17.26 20.26 23.49
CA ARG A 90 17.35 20.98 24.77
C ARG A 90 17.45 22.47 24.51
N CYS A 91 16.36 23.17 24.81
CA CYS A 91 16.22 24.59 24.61
C CYS A 91 16.32 25.30 25.96
N THR A 92 17.06 26.39 26.03
CA THR A 92 17.24 27.21 27.23
C THR A 92 16.78 28.64 26.94
N SER A 93 15.94 29.17 27.84
CA SER A 93 15.40 30.53 27.75
C SER A 93 16.17 31.50 28.64
N SER A 94 16.16 32.78 28.29
CA SER A 94 16.67 33.86 29.13
C SER A 94 15.80 34.06 30.38
N LYS A 95 16.24 34.98 31.27
CA LYS A 95 15.52 35.25 32.51
C LYS A 95 14.11 35.81 32.19
N PRO A 96 13.11 35.53 33.05
CA PRO A 96 11.76 36.06 32.88
C PRO A 96 11.74 37.57 32.65
N GLY A 97 11.05 38.02 31.59
CA GLY A 97 10.86 39.43 31.27
C GLY A 97 12.03 40.14 30.57
N GLU A 98 13.11 39.44 30.23
CA GLU A 98 14.25 40.00 29.49
C GLU A 98 13.97 39.95 27.97
N GLU A 99 13.72 41.12 27.36
CA GLU A 99 13.43 41.28 25.92
C GLU A 99 14.71 41.35 25.05
N ASP A 100 15.77 40.61 25.43
CA ASP A 100 17.03 40.60 24.68
C ASP A 100 16.88 39.91 23.30
N GLU A 101 17.67 40.30 22.29
CA GLU A 101 17.65 39.76 20.91
C GLU A 101 17.93 38.24 20.79
N ALA A 102 18.17 37.54 21.90
CA ALA A 102 18.37 36.10 21.99
C ALA A 102 17.60 35.50 23.18
N VAL A 103 16.29 35.75 23.23
CA VAL A 103 15.36 35.22 24.26
C VAL A 103 15.44 33.69 24.40
N GLU A 104 15.74 33.00 23.31
CA GLU A 104 15.92 31.54 23.29
C GLU A 104 17.18 31.15 22.51
N HIS A 105 17.86 30.11 23.00
CA HIS A 105 18.97 29.49 22.30
C HIS A 105 18.90 27.98 22.47
N CYS A 106 19.41 27.25 21.48
CA CYS A 106 19.47 25.81 21.54
C CYS A 106 20.79 25.35 22.14
N GLU A 107 20.73 24.54 23.21
CA GLU A 107 21.91 23.92 23.80
C GLU A 107 22.30 22.64 23.04
N GLN A 108 21.29 21.85 22.65
CA GLN A 108 21.49 20.58 21.98
C GLN A 108 20.42 20.36 20.91
N CYS A 109 20.83 20.16 19.66
CA CYS A 109 19.93 19.81 18.55
C CYS A 109 19.48 18.34 18.61
N MET A 110 18.33 18.03 17.99
CA MET A 110 17.88 16.65 17.79
C MET A 110 18.82 15.88 16.86
N THR A 111 18.82 14.54 16.97
CA THR A 111 19.64 13.68 16.09
C THR A 111 19.33 13.97 14.61
N GLY A 112 20.36 14.26 13.82
CA GLY A 112 20.23 14.62 12.39
C GLY A 112 20.31 16.12 12.10
N TYR A 113 20.44 16.96 13.14
CA TYR A 113 20.59 18.41 13.02
C TYR A 113 21.91 18.87 13.65
N THR A 114 22.49 19.94 13.11
CA THR A 114 23.66 20.61 13.69
C THR A 114 23.33 22.01 14.16
N LEU A 115 23.98 22.42 15.25
CA LEU A 115 23.77 23.75 15.82
C LEU A 115 24.46 24.80 14.94
N SER A 116 23.70 25.82 14.52
CA SER A 116 24.24 26.97 13.77
C SER A 116 25.30 27.73 14.59
N GLU A 117 26.20 28.45 13.92
CA GLU A 117 27.27 29.23 14.59
C GLU A 117 26.71 30.22 15.63
N ASP A 118 25.54 30.77 15.35
CA ASP A 118 24.84 31.71 16.24
C ASP A 118 24.19 31.03 17.45
N LYS A 119 24.17 29.69 17.51
CA LYS A 119 23.47 28.86 18.52
C LYS A 119 21.96 29.11 18.64
N LYS A 120 21.39 29.86 17.70
CA LYS A 120 19.96 30.21 17.68
C LYS A 120 19.10 29.14 17.01
N GLU A 121 19.65 28.43 16.04
CA GLU A 121 18.88 27.51 15.19
C GLU A 121 19.63 26.20 14.98
N CYS A 122 18.87 25.13 14.78
CA CYS A 122 19.38 23.82 14.41
C CYS A 122 19.13 23.59 12.92
N VAL A 123 20.20 23.40 12.14
CA VAL A 123 20.13 23.19 10.69
C VAL A 123 20.05 21.69 10.39
N SER A 124 19.12 21.29 9.54
CA SER A 124 18.92 19.90 9.14
C SER A 124 19.99 19.43 8.16
N HIS A 125 20.60 18.27 8.41
CA HIS A 125 21.36 17.56 7.37
C HIS A 125 20.47 16.86 6.34
N GLY A 126 19.15 16.81 6.57
CA GLY A 126 18.20 16.16 5.69
C GLY A 126 18.20 16.77 4.29
N ASP A 127 18.34 18.09 4.19
CA ASP A 127 18.37 18.79 2.90
C ASP A 127 19.59 18.38 2.07
N ASP A 128 20.75 18.21 2.70
CA ASP A 128 21.96 17.69 2.03
C ASP A 128 21.75 16.24 1.53
N VAL A 129 21.05 15.42 2.32
CA VAL A 129 20.73 14.03 1.93
C VAL A 129 19.75 14.01 0.76
N PHE A 130 18.68 14.82 0.80
CA PHE A 130 17.73 14.92 -0.31
C PHE A 130 18.38 15.48 -1.57
N LEU A 131 19.26 16.48 -1.44
CA LEU A 131 20.03 17.03 -2.54
C LEU A 131 20.98 15.98 -3.12
N ALA A 132 21.67 15.20 -2.27
CA ALA A 132 22.53 14.09 -2.70
C ALA A 132 21.73 12.99 -3.43
N LEU A 133 20.56 12.59 -2.89
CA LEU A 133 19.67 11.61 -3.54
C LEU A 133 19.16 12.13 -4.89
N ALA A 134 18.76 13.40 -4.96
CA ALA A 134 18.36 14.03 -6.21
C ALA A 134 19.51 14.06 -7.22
N ALA A 135 20.73 14.40 -6.80
CA ALA A 135 21.92 14.38 -7.64
C ALA A 135 22.23 12.97 -8.18
N VAL A 136 22.16 11.94 -7.33
CA VAL A 136 22.31 10.54 -7.75
C VAL A 136 21.21 10.14 -8.75
N GLY A 137 19.97 10.55 -8.51
CA GLY A 137 18.85 10.33 -9.42
C GLY A 137 19.08 10.98 -10.80
N VAL A 138 19.59 12.22 -10.83
CA VAL A 138 19.94 12.93 -12.06
C VAL A 138 21.09 12.24 -12.78
N VAL A 139 22.18 11.91 -12.09
CA VAL A 139 23.32 11.19 -12.70
C VAL A 139 22.89 9.83 -13.23
N GLY A 140 22.11 9.06 -12.47
CA GLY A 140 21.54 7.79 -12.89
C GLY A 140 20.62 7.93 -14.11
N GLY A 141 19.78 8.97 -14.13
CA GLY A 141 18.94 9.31 -15.27
C GLY A 141 19.74 9.66 -16.52
N LEU A 142 20.82 10.45 -16.39
CA LEU A 142 21.73 10.80 -17.48
C LEU A 142 22.49 9.58 -18.01
N LEU A 143 22.99 8.71 -17.12
CA LEU A 143 23.63 7.46 -17.52
C LEU A 143 22.64 6.52 -18.20
N GLY A 144 21.42 6.40 -17.69
CA GLY A 144 20.34 5.62 -18.30
C GLY A 144 19.95 6.16 -19.68
N ALA A 145 19.84 7.48 -19.84
CA ALA A 145 19.59 8.13 -21.13
C ALA A 145 20.76 7.91 -22.10
N ALA A 146 22.01 8.12 -21.68
CA ALA A 146 23.19 7.89 -22.50
C ALA A 146 23.32 6.41 -22.92
N TRP A 147 23.03 5.47 -22.01
CA TRP A 147 22.97 4.05 -22.31
C TRP A 147 21.86 3.71 -23.31
N TYR A 148 20.65 4.26 -23.12
CA TYR A 148 19.53 4.08 -24.04
C TYR A 148 19.85 4.66 -25.43
N THR A 149 20.41 5.87 -25.49
CA THR A 149 20.87 6.48 -26.75
C THR A 149 21.98 5.65 -27.41
N SER A 150 22.92 5.12 -26.63
CA SER A 150 23.95 4.19 -27.14
C SER A 150 23.32 2.92 -27.72
N LEU A 151 22.34 2.33 -27.05
CA LEU A 151 21.57 1.19 -27.57
C LEU A 151 20.80 1.55 -28.84
N ALA A 152 20.17 2.72 -28.89
CA ALA A 152 19.40 3.18 -30.04
C ALA A 152 20.29 3.51 -31.26
N MET A 153 21.54 3.95 -31.03
CA MET A 153 22.50 4.27 -32.08
C MET A 153 23.34 3.07 -32.53
N LYS A 154 23.35 1.96 -31.78
CA LYS A 154 24.08 0.76 -32.18
C LYS A 154 23.49 0.19 -33.46
N SER A 155 24.34 0.08 -34.49
CA SER A 155 23.98 -0.58 -35.75
C SER A 155 23.67 -2.05 -35.52
N THR A 156 22.61 -2.56 -36.16
CA THR A 156 22.24 -3.97 -36.11
C THR A 156 23.32 -4.85 -36.73
N VAL A 157 24.11 -5.53 -35.89
CA VAL A 157 25.22 -6.41 -36.34
C VAL A 157 24.72 -7.73 -36.93
N ASN A 158 23.55 -8.21 -36.48
CA ASN A 158 22.93 -9.44 -36.95
C ASN A 158 21.45 -9.18 -37.33
N PRO A 159 21.19 -8.73 -38.57
CA PRO A 159 19.82 -8.43 -39.00
C PRO A 159 18.93 -9.68 -39.00
N ASP A 160 19.48 -10.86 -39.28
CA ASP A 160 18.73 -12.12 -39.30
C ASP A 160 18.34 -12.56 -37.88
N GLY A 161 19.25 -12.42 -36.92
CA GLY A 161 18.96 -12.66 -35.51
C GLY A 161 17.92 -11.70 -34.94
N LEU A 162 17.97 -10.42 -35.32
CA LEU A 162 16.96 -9.43 -34.92
C LEU A 162 15.59 -9.78 -35.49
N LYS A 163 15.50 -10.13 -36.78
CA LYS A 163 14.26 -10.58 -37.41
C LYS A 163 13.71 -11.83 -36.73
N TYR A 164 14.56 -12.80 -36.43
CA TYR A 164 14.16 -14.01 -35.69
C TYR A 164 13.67 -13.68 -34.27
N ALA A 165 14.35 -12.78 -33.56
CA ALA A 165 13.95 -12.36 -32.21
C ALA A 165 12.61 -11.62 -32.23
N GLN A 166 12.40 -10.70 -33.17
CA GLN A 166 11.13 -10.02 -33.36
C GLN A 166 10.01 -11.00 -33.72
N ALA A 167 10.25 -11.93 -34.64
CA ALA A 167 9.29 -12.99 -34.98
C ALA A 167 8.99 -13.90 -33.78
N SER A 168 9.99 -14.23 -32.98
CA SER A 168 9.81 -14.98 -31.73
C SER A 168 9.01 -14.19 -30.69
N GLN A 169 9.27 -12.89 -30.54
CA GLN A 169 8.50 -12.02 -29.66
C GLN A 169 7.04 -11.93 -30.11
N MET A 170 6.78 -11.74 -31.41
CA MET A 170 5.42 -11.73 -31.98
C MET A 170 4.70 -13.05 -31.74
N ARG A 171 5.41 -14.19 -31.82
CA ARG A 171 4.87 -15.52 -31.48
C ARG A 171 4.56 -15.70 -29.98
N MET A 172 5.18 -14.92 -29.10
CA MET A 172 4.94 -14.94 -27.66
C MET A 172 3.92 -13.89 -27.20
N MET A 173 3.58 -12.92 -28.07
CA MET A 173 2.57 -11.92 -27.76
C MET A 173 1.19 -12.57 -27.77
N VAL A 174 0.35 -12.12 -26.84
CA VAL A 174 -1.07 -12.47 -26.85
C VAL A 174 -1.73 -11.61 -27.92
N THR A 175 -1.99 -12.23 -29.07
CA THR A 175 -2.60 -11.56 -30.23
C THR A 175 -4.11 -11.80 -30.26
N GLN A 176 -4.82 -10.98 -31.02
CA GLN A 176 -6.25 -11.21 -31.26
C GLN A 176 -6.47 -12.54 -32.00
N ASP A 177 -7.52 -13.25 -31.60
CA ASP A 177 -7.99 -14.44 -32.32
C ASP A 177 -8.48 -14.02 -33.72
N HIS A 178 -7.67 -14.28 -34.75
CA HIS A 178 -8.11 -14.23 -36.14
C HIS A 178 -7.90 -15.57 -36.80
N HIS A 179 -8.98 -16.10 -37.37
CA HIS A 179 -8.95 -17.22 -38.30
C HIS A 179 -8.15 -16.80 -39.55
N GLY A 180 -6.86 -17.11 -39.59
CA GLY A 180 -6.12 -17.27 -40.84
C GLY A 180 -5.01 -16.28 -41.16
N ASP A 181 -4.87 -15.15 -40.45
CA ASP A 181 -3.75 -14.21 -40.66
C ASP A 181 -3.08 -13.84 -39.33
N GLU A 182 -1.78 -13.53 -39.39
CA GLU A 182 -0.94 -13.16 -38.23
C GLU A 182 -1.68 -12.19 -37.29
N GLY A 183 -2.02 -12.66 -36.10
CA GLY A 183 -2.90 -11.93 -35.18
C GLY A 183 -2.35 -10.55 -34.84
N GLN A 184 -3.18 -9.51 -34.99
CA GLN A 184 -2.80 -8.16 -34.61
C GLN A 184 -2.74 -8.03 -33.08
N PRO A 185 -1.86 -7.16 -32.53
CA PRO A 185 -1.85 -6.87 -31.11
C PRO A 185 -3.16 -6.20 -30.68
N TYR A 186 -3.61 -6.48 -29.45
CA TYR A 186 -4.79 -5.81 -28.89
C TYR A 186 -4.55 -4.29 -28.79
N PRO A 187 -5.53 -3.45 -29.17
CA PRO A 187 -5.40 -2.01 -29.04
C PRO A 187 -5.43 -1.60 -27.56
N PHE A 188 -4.82 -0.46 -27.24
CA PHE A 188 -4.66 0.02 -25.84
C PHE A 188 -6.00 0.34 -25.13
N ASP A 189 -7.07 0.54 -25.89
CA ASP A 189 -8.43 0.77 -25.39
C ASP A 189 -9.20 -0.53 -25.11
N THR A 190 -8.58 -1.69 -25.33
CA THR A 190 -9.19 -3.00 -25.06
C THR A 190 -9.57 -3.09 -23.59
N ASN A 191 -10.87 -3.18 -23.32
CA ASN A 191 -11.37 -3.37 -21.97
C ASN A 191 -11.11 -4.80 -21.48
N LEU A 192 -10.08 -4.97 -20.65
CA LEU A 192 -9.69 -6.28 -20.09
C LEU A 192 -10.71 -6.89 -19.11
N MET A 193 -11.75 -6.15 -18.72
CA MET A 193 -12.84 -6.68 -17.90
C MET A 193 -13.90 -7.43 -18.73
N SER A 194 -13.91 -7.23 -20.04
CA SER A 194 -14.87 -7.84 -20.97
C SER A 194 -14.20 -8.58 -22.12
N ALA A 195 -13.03 -8.13 -22.57
CA ALA A 195 -12.28 -8.76 -23.63
C ALA A 195 -11.38 -9.87 -23.09
N HIS A 196 -11.46 -11.02 -23.73
CA HIS A 196 -10.67 -12.20 -23.38
C HIS A 196 -9.32 -12.16 -24.08
N VAL A 197 -8.34 -11.55 -23.43
CA VAL A 197 -6.98 -11.47 -23.97
C VAL A 197 -6.20 -12.73 -23.60
N ALA A 198 -6.07 -13.05 -22.31
CA ALA A 198 -5.29 -14.18 -21.82
C ALA A 198 -6.13 -15.15 -20.99
N GLY A 199 -7.27 -15.56 -21.55
CA GLY A 199 -8.19 -16.52 -20.93
C GLY A 199 -9.08 -15.96 -19.80
N PRO A 200 -9.90 -16.84 -19.18
CA PRO A 200 -10.88 -16.44 -18.19
C PRO A 200 -10.26 -15.94 -16.89
N GLY A 201 -9.12 -16.50 -16.48
CA GLY A 201 -8.43 -16.09 -15.25
C GLY A 201 -7.98 -14.64 -15.28
N THR A 202 -7.37 -14.20 -16.39
CA THR A 202 -6.97 -12.79 -16.58
C THR A 202 -8.17 -11.86 -16.56
N THR A 203 -9.24 -12.23 -17.26
CA THR A 203 -10.48 -11.45 -17.28
C THR A 203 -11.10 -11.34 -15.89
N ALA A 204 -11.14 -12.44 -15.14
CA ALA A 204 -11.63 -12.47 -13.75
C ALA A 204 -10.80 -11.60 -12.81
N LEU A 205 -9.46 -11.58 -12.97
CA LEU A 205 -8.57 -10.73 -12.19
C LEU A 205 -8.87 -9.24 -12.40
N PHE A 206 -9.00 -8.78 -13.66
CA PHE A 206 -9.32 -7.38 -13.94
C PHE A 206 -10.72 -7.00 -13.47
N ARG A 207 -11.70 -7.91 -13.59
CA ARG A 207 -13.03 -7.68 -13.03
C ARG A 207 -13.00 -7.58 -11.50
N PHE A 208 -12.13 -8.35 -10.84
CA PHE A 208 -11.94 -8.26 -9.38
C PHE A 208 -11.31 -6.93 -8.97
N GLN A 209 -10.26 -6.50 -9.66
CA GLN A 209 -9.67 -5.17 -9.44
C GLN A 209 -10.71 -4.06 -9.63
N GLY A 210 -11.52 -4.13 -10.69
CA GLY A 210 -12.63 -3.21 -10.92
C GLY A 210 -13.67 -3.22 -9.80
N ALA A 211 -14.05 -4.40 -9.30
CA ALA A 211 -14.98 -4.53 -8.18
C ALA A 211 -14.40 -3.94 -6.88
N VAL A 212 -13.11 -4.14 -6.60
CA VAL A 212 -12.41 -3.54 -5.45
C VAL A 212 -12.41 -2.01 -5.54
N LEU A 213 -12.16 -1.45 -6.73
CA LEU A 213 -12.22 0.00 -6.95
C LEU A 213 -13.64 0.55 -6.73
N ILE A 214 -14.65 -0.08 -7.32
CA ILE A 214 -16.06 0.30 -7.13
C ILE A 214 -16.44 0.23 -5.65
N TRP A 215 -16.02 -0.82 -4.95
CA TRP A 215 -16.23 -0.96 -3.52
C TRP A 215 -15.55 0.15 -2.72
N GLY A 216 -14.30 0.50 -3.05
CA GLY A 216 -13.58 1.61 -2.43
C GLY A 216 -14.32 2.95 -2.56
N PHE A 217 -14.80 3.28 -3.76
CA PHE A 217 -15.61 4.48 -3.99
C PHE A 217 -16.96 4.43 -3.24
N LEU A 218 -17.61 3.28 -3.21
CA LEU A 218 -18.88 3.10 -2.51
C LEU A 218 -18.71 3.27 -0.99
N VAL A 219 -17.69 2.65 -0.38
CA VAL A 219 -17.39 2.81 1.06
C VAL A 219 -17.04 4.26 1.38
N LEU A 220 -16.24 4.93 0.55
CA LEU A 220 -15.90 6.34 0.73
C LEU A 220 -17.15 7.23 0.64
N GLY A 221 -18.00 7.02 -0.38
CA GLY A 221 -19.23 7.78 -0.57
C GLY A 221 -20.24 7.57 0.57
N LEU A 222 -20.42 6.31 1.01
CA LEU A 222 -21.27 5.98 2.15
C LEU A 222 -20.72 6.55 3.46
N TRP A 223 -19.40 6.51 3.68
CA TRP A 223 -18.77 7.10 4.86
C TRP A 223 -19.01 8.61 4.90
N PHE A 224 -18.75 9.27 3.78
CA PHE A 224 -18.94 10.71 3.66
C PHE A 224 -20.40 11.11 3.90
N GLY A 225 -21.35 10.39 3.28
CA GLY A 225 -22.78 10.59 3.50
C GLY A 225 -23.19 10.37 4.96
N PHE A 226 -22.66 9.31 5.59
CA PHE A 226 -22.92 8.99 7.00
C PHE A 226 -22.39 10.08 7.94
N VAL A 227 -21.17 10.59 7.70
CA VAL A 227 -20.60 11.70 8.46
C VAL A 227 -21.42 12.97 8.31
N LEU A 228 -21.84 13.32 7.10
CA LEU A 228 -22.69 14.49 6.86
C LEU A 228 -24.08 14.36 7.52
N PHE A 229 -24.60 13.14 7.63
CA PHE A 229 -25.89 12.88 8.27
C PHE A 229 -25.82 12.89 9.80
N VAL A 230 -24.80 12.26 10.40
CA VAL A 230 -24.68 12.14 11.86
C VAL A 230 -24.14 13.42 12.49
N SER A 231 -22.95 13.86 12.06
CA SER A 231 -22.33 15.11 12.53
C SER A 231 -21.11 15.47 11.69
N LYS A 232 -21.07 16.72 11.20
CA LYS A 232 -19.90 17.30 10.53
C LYS A 232 -18.66 17.38 11.44
N ASP A 233 -18.85 17.28 12.76
CA ASP A 233 -17.74 17.29 13.73
C ASP A 233 -16.74 16.15 13.47
N LEU A 234 -17.14 15.02 12.89
CA LEU A 234 -16.20 13.92 12.57
C LEU A 234 -15.14 14.31 11.54
N LEU A 235 -15.40 15.25 10.63
CA LEU A 235 -14.41 15.75 9.65
C LEU A 235 -13.44 16.76 10.26
N ILE A 236 -13.89 17.44 11.32
CA ILE A 236 -13.17 18.53 11.98
C ILE A 236 -12.35 17.99 13.16
N LEU A 237 -12.73 16.83 13.70
CA LEU A 237 -12.10 16.18 14.84
C LEU A 237 -10.62 15.86 14.52
N GLY A 238 -9.71 16.49 15.26
CA GLY A 238 -8.26 16.36 15.07
C GLY A 238 -7.63 17.35 14.08
N ASN A 239 -8.45 18.11 13.33
CA ASN A 239 -7.97 19.10 12.36
C ASN A 239 -8.17 20.56 12.83
N ARG A 240 -8.66 20.76 14.05
CA ARG A 240 -8.77 22.12 14.61
C ARG A 240 -7.38 22.63 14.97
N ALA A 241 -6.98 23.74 14.35
CA ALA A 241 -5.80 24.47 14.75
C ALA A 241 -6.00 25.07 16.15
N ALA A 242 -4.93 25.05 16.94
CA ALA A 242 -4.85 25.76 18.20
C ALA A 242 -3.58 26.62 18.16
N THR A 243 -3.70 27.91 18.43
CA THR A 243 -2.55 28.82 18.41
C THR A 243 -1.95 29.04 19.79
N THR A 244 -2.76 28.86 20.85
CA THR A 244 -2.33 29.00 22.25
C THR A 244 -2.43 27.67 23.00
N PRO A 245 -1.61 27.45 24.04
CA PRO A 245 -1.72 26.25 24.90
C PRO A 245 -3.11 26.09 25.51
N ARG A 246 -3.77 27.20 25.87
CA ARG A 246 -5.15 27.20 26.39
C ARG A 246 -6.15 26.71 25.36
N GLN A 247 -6.06 27.20 24.11
CA GLN A 247 -6.88 26.70 23.01
C GLN A 247 -6.59 25.23 22.69
N LEU A 248 -5.33 24.79 22.78
CA LEU A 248 -4.97 23.40 22.57
C LEU A 248 -5.66 22.50 23.60
N CYS A 249 -5.60 22.88 24.87
CA CYS A 249 -6.32 22.21 25.95
C CYS A 249 -7.83 22.15 25.69
N GLU A 250 -8.44 23.24 25.22
CA GLU A 250 -9.85 23.27 24.83
C GLU A 250 -10.15 22.32 23.66
N VAL A 251 -9.35 22.35 22.59
CA VAL A 251 -9.49 21.47 21.43
C VAL A 251 -9.33 20.00 21.82
N VAL A 252 -8.38 19.69 22.70
CA VAL A 252 -8.15 18.33 23.21
C VAL A 252 -9.33 17.87 24.08
N PHE A 253 -9.80 18.71 25.00
CA PHE A 253 -10.94 18.37 25.87
C PHE A 253 -12.23 18.20 25.06
N TRP A 254 -12.52 19.14 24.16
CA TRP A 254 -13.63 19.06 23.21
C TRP A 254 -13.50 17.81 22.35
N GLY A 255 -12.31 17.53 21.83
CA GLY A 255 -12.01 16.37 21.01
C GLY A 255 -12.27 15.06 21.75
N ARG A 256 -11.79 14.93 22.99
CA ARG A 256 -12.03 13.76 23.85
C ARG A 256 -13.53 13.59 24.14
N HIS A 257 -14.22 14.67 24.50
CA HIS A 257 -15.65 14.63 24.78
C HIS A 257 -16.45 14.17 23.56
N ARG A 258 -16.21 14.79 22.39
CA ARG A 258 -16.83 14.40 21.12
C ARG A 258 -16.47 12.99 20.69
N GLN A 259 -15.22 12.56 20.89
CA GLN A 259 -14.82 11.18 20.62
C GLN A 259 -15.68 10.20 21.42
N MET A 260 -15.86 10.43 22.73
CA MET A 260 -16.68 9.59 23.60
C MET A 260 -18.15 9.56 23.17
N GLU A 261 -18.72 10.72 22.79
CA GLU A 261 -20.09 10.79 22.28
C GLU A 261 -20.27 10.09 20.92
N LEU A 262 -19.23 10.08 20.08
CA LEU A 262 -19.27 9.55 18.71
C LEU A 262 -18.62 8.15 18.57
N VAL A 263 -18.22 7.49 19.67
CA VAL A 263 -17.66 6.13 19.61
C VAL A 263 -18.66 5.17 18.95
N TRP A 264 -19.92 5.24 19.34
CA TRP A 264 -20.96 4.36 18.80
C TRP A 264 -21.08 4.50 17.27
N THR A 265 -20.94 5.72 16.75
CA THR A 265 -20.98 6.03 15.31
C THR A 265 -19.88 5.29 14.55
N LYS A 266 -18.66 5.25 15.11
CA LYS A 266 -17.53 4.50 14.53
C LYS A 266 -17.78 2.98 14.58
N CYS A 267 -18.25 2.47 15.71
CA CYS A 267 -18.54 1.04 15.88
C CYS A 267 -19.64 0.57 14.92
N VAL A 268 -20.74 1.31 14.82
CA VAL A 268 -21.84 1.02 13.89
C VAL A 268 -21.37 1.09 12.44
N TRP A 269 -20.58 2.11 12.08
CA TRP A 269 -20.02 2.22 10.74
C TRP A 269 -19.17 1.01 10.36
N ILE A 270 -18.23 0.59 11.23
CA ILE A 270 -17.36 -0.56 10.97
C ILE A 270 -18.20 -1.84 10.82
N LEU A 271 -19.20 -2.04 11.68
CA LEU A 271 -20.10 -3.20 11.59
C LEU A 271 -20.87 -3.20 10.26
N CYS A 272 -21.47 -2.07 9.88
CA CYS A 272 -22.20 -1.94 8.61
C CYS A 272 -21.29 -2.15 7.40
N ALA A 273 -20.10 -1.54 7.38
CA ALA A 273 -19.13 -1.69 6.31
C ALA A 273 -18.66 -3.15 6.18
N TYR A 274 -18.44 -3.84 7.30
CA TYR A 274 -18.07 -5.25 7.31
C TYR A 274 -19.18 -6.16 6.77
N LEU A 275 -20.42 -5.96 7.23
CA LEU A 275 -21.57 -6.75 6.75
C LEU A 275 -21.83 -6.51 5.27
N LEU A 276 -21.85 -5.25 4.83
CA LEU A 276 -22.03 -4.90 3.41
C LEU A 276 -20.89 -5.44 2.55
N GLY A 277 -19.63 -5.37 3.02
CA GLY A 277 -18.48 -5.93 2.31
C GLY A 277 -18.55 -7.45 2.21
N THR A 278 -18.99 -8.12 3.27
CA THR A 278 -19.17 -9.59 3.28
C THR A 278 -20.25 -10.02 2.31
N ILE A 279 -21.43 -9.37 2.35
CA ILE A 279 -22.53 -9.65 1.41
C ILE A 279 -22.09 -9.35 -0.02
N GLY A 280 -21.42 -8.22 -0.25
CA GLY A 280 -20.88 -7.83 -1.55
C GLY A 280 -19.88 -8.85 -2.11
N ALA A 281 -18.99 -9.38 -1.27
CA ALA A 281 -18.03 -10.42 -1.65
C ALA A 281 -18.72 -11.73 -2.05
N VAL A 282 -19.76 -12.16 -1.30
CA VAL A 282 -20.55 -13.36 -1.63
C VAL A 282 -21.30 -13.18 -2.95
N VAL A 283 -21.97 -12.04 -3.14
CA VAL A 283 -22.68 -11.73 -4.40
C VAL A 283 -21.70 -11.70 -5.58
N TYR A 284 -20.55 -11.04 -5.41
CA TYR A 284 -19.49 -11.01 -6.41
C TYR A 284 -18.98 -12.41 -6.75
N GLY A 285 -18.76 -13.26 -5.74
CA GLY A 285 -18.35 -14.66 -5.93
C GLY A 285 -19.36 -15.46 -6.75
N VAL A 286 -20.66 -15.33 -6.46
CA VAL A 286 -21.73 -15.98 -7.24
C VAL A 286 -21.77 -15.45 -8.67
N MET A 287 -21.64 -14.13 -8.87
CA MET A 287 -21.61 -13.53 -10.20
C MET A 287 -20.40 -14.02 -11.01
N MET A 288 -19.22 -14.14 -10.40
CA MET A 288 -18.02 -14.66 -11.05
C MET A 288 -18.12 -16.15 -11.36
N ALA A 289 -18.69 -16.95 -10.46
CA ALA A 289 -18.90 -18.37 -10.72
C ALA A 289 -19.84 -18.58 -11.91
N LYS A 290 -20.95 -17.83 -11.98
CA LYS A 290 -21.87 -17.88 -13.14
C LYS A 290 -21.18 -17.45 -14.44
N TYR A 291 -20.41 -16.36 -14.37
CA TYR A 291 -19.63 -15.89 -15.51
C TYR A 291 -18.64 -16.94 -16.01
N PHE A 292 -17.95 -17.62 -15.10
CA PHE A 292 -17.00 -18.66 -15.45
C PHE A 292 -17.68 -19.87 -16.12
N VAL A 293 -18.79 -20.35 -15.56
CA VAL A 293 -19.57 -21.46 -16.15
C VAL A 293 -20.13 -21.08 -17.53
N GLN A 294 -20.66 -19.87 -17.68
CA GLN A 294 -21.13 -19.40 -18.98
C GLN A 294 -19.99 -19.33 -19.99
N TYR A 295 -18.84 -18.79 -19.58
CA TYR A 295 -17.67 -18.68 -20.43
C TYR A 295 -17.15 -20.05 -20.88
N ASP A 296 -17.12 -21.02 -19.98
CA ASP A 296 -16.73 -22.41 -20.27
C ASP A 296 -17.72 -23.05 -21.25
N SER A 297 -19.03 -22.83 -21.07
CA SER A 297 -20.05 -23.39 -21.97
C SER A 297 -20.03 -22.82 -23.40
N GLU A 298 -19.52 -21.60 -23.58
CA GLU A 298 -19.48 -20.92 -24.89
C GLU A 298 -18.24 -21.29 -25.71
N ARG A 299 -17.20 -21.86 -25.07
CA ARG A 299 -15.92 -22.13 -25.72
C ARG A 299 -15.53 -23.58 -25.50
N ALA A 300 -15.29 -24.27 -26.62
CA ALA A 300 -14.66 -25.57 -26.63
C ALA A 300 -13.26 -25.48 -25.98
N THR A 301 -13.15 -25.94 -24.75
CA THR A 301 -11.90 -26.07 -24.01
C THR A 301 -11.31 -27.46 -24.21
N LEU A 302 -10.01 -27.62 -23.96
CA LEU A 302 -9.37 -28.93 -24.00
C LEU A 302 -10.02 -29.92 -23.00
N SER A 303 -10.57 -29.42 -21.89
CA SER A 303 -11.33 -30.23 -20.92
C SER A 303 -12.58 -30.85 -21.51
N ASP A 304 -13.24 -30.21 -22.49
CA ASP A 304 -14.46 -30.76 -23.11
C ASP A 304 -14.19 -31.98 -23.99
N TYR A 305 -12.94 -32.17 -24.41
CA TYR A 305 -12.50 -33.29 -25.26
C TYR A 305 -11.67 -34.32 -24.50
N VAL A 306 -11.50 -34.17 -23.18
CA VAL A 306 -10.67 -35.05 -22.36
C VAL A 306 -11.54 -35.75 -21.32
N ALA A 307 -11.47 -37.08 -21.32
CA ALA A 307 -11.99 -37.90 -20.24
C ALA A 307 -10.83 -38.31 -19.32
N VAL A 308 -11.01 -38.14 -18.01
CA VAL A 308 -10.06 -38.65 -17.01
C VAL A 308 -10.50 -40.06 -16.63
N LEU A 309 -9.65 -41.04 -16.89
CA LEU A 309 -9.88 -42.43 -16.53
C LEU A 309 -9.15 -42.74 -15.21
N GLU A 310 -9.92 -43.05 -14.18
CA GLU A 310 -9.41 -43.45 -12.87
C GLU A 310 -9.59 -44.96 -12.63
N GLY A 311 -8.77 -45.54 -11.74
CA GLY A 311 -8.87 -46.96 -11.38
C GLY A 311 -8.27 -47.94 -12.40
N VAL A 312 -7.47 -47.45 -13.34
CA VAL A 312 -6.73 -48.26 -14.32
C VAL A 312 -5.70 -49.16 -13.60
N PRO A 313 -5.53 -50.43 -13.98
CA PRO A 313 -4.54 -51.31 -13.37
C PRO A 313 -3.13 -50.74 -13.51
N LYS A 314 -2.25 -51.07 -12.55
CA LYS A 314 -0.84 -50.64 -12.62
C LYS A 314 -0.16 -51.33 -13.80
N ILE A 315 0.31 -50.54 -14.76
CA ILE A 315 1.04 -51.00 -15.94
C ILE A 315 2.53 -50.71 -15.73
N SER A 316 3.39 -51.65 -16.14
CA SER A 316 4.84 -51.44 -16.13
C SER A 316 5.25 -50.41 -17.18
N GLY A 317 6.21 -49.55 -16.85
CA GLY A 317 6.74 -48.54 -17.80
C GLY A 317 7.53 -49.12 -18.97
N GLU A 318 7.78 -50.43 -19.01
CA GLU A 318 8.46 -51.10 -20.13
C GLU A 318 7.54 -51.36 -21.32
N GLU A 319 6.23 -51.43 -21.08
CA GLU A 319 5.23 -51.65 -22.10
C GLU A 319 4.75 -50.31 -22.68
N PRO A 320 4.30 -50.26 -23.95
CA PRO A 320 3.71 -49.06 -24.53
C PRO A 320 2.32 -48.82 -23.92
N ALA A 321 2.31 -48.28 -22.69
CA ALA A 321 1.11 -48.09 -21.88
C ALA A 321 0.04 -47.25 -22.59
N GLU A 322 0.45 -46.20 -23.32
CA GLU A 322 -0.48 -45.36 -24.10
C GLU A 322 -1.19 -46.15 -25.20
N ASP A 323 -0.47 -47.00 -25.96
CA ASP A 323 -1.06 -47.79 -27.04
C ASP A 323 -1.98 -48.89 -26.50
N LEU A 324 -1.58 -49.54 -25.39
CA LEU A 324 -2.38 -50.57 -24.73
C LEU A 324 -3.67 -49.97 -24.16
N LEU A 325 -3.57 -48.82 -23.49
CA LEU A 325 -4.75 -48.15 -22.94
C LEU A 325 -5.63 -47.57 -24.03
N LYS A 326 -5.05 -47.00 -25.09
CA LYS A 326 -5.81 -46.53 -26.24
C LYS A 326 -6.64 -47.65 -26.86
N LYS A 327 -6.03 -48.82 -27.12
CA LYS A 327 -6.77 -49.99 -27.62
C LYS A 327 -7.85 -50.46 -26.65
N ALA A 328 -7.53 -50.55 -25.36
CA ALA A 328 -8.51 -50.96 -24.35
C ALA A 328 -9.70 -49.99 -24.27
N VAL A 329 -9.47 -48.69 -24.45
CA VAL A 329 -10.52 -47.67 -24.50
C VAL A 329 -11.33 -47.80 -25.79
N GLU A 330 -10.68 -47.92 -26.95
CA GLU A 330 -11.32 -48.13 -28.25
C GLU A 330 -12.22 -49.38 -28.25
N ASP A 331 -11.73 -50.49 -27.69
CA ASP A 331 -12.47 -51.75 -27.55
C ASP A 331 -13.69 -51.60 -26.61
N ALA A 332 -13.59 -50.76 -25.57
CA ALA A 332 -14.64 -50.57 -24.58
C ALA A 332 -15.76 -49.61 -25.02
N VAL A 333 -15.44 -48.59 -25.82
CA VAL A 333 -16.42 -47.57 -26.27
C VAL A 333 -17.19 -48.01 -27.53
N GLY A 334 -16.73 -49.06 -28.22
CA GLY A 334 -17.35 -49.61 -29.43
C GLY A 334 -16.86 -48.95 -30.73
N GLU A 335 -17.04 -49.64 -31.86
CA GLU A 335 -16.42 -49.29 -33.15
C GLU A 335 -16.80 -47.90 -33.70
N GLU A 336 -17.97 -47.37 -33.35
CA GLU A 336 -18.41 -46.04 -33.82
C GLU A 336 -17.66 -44.91 -33.11
N VAL A 337 -17.52 -45.00 -31.78
CA VAL A 337 -16.86 -43.97 -30.94
C VAL A 337 -15.35 -44.16 -30.91
N ALA A 338 -14.84 -45.38 -31.16
CA ALA A 338 -13.42 -45.67 -31.21
C ALA A 338 -12.66 -44.79 -32.22
N LYS A 339 -13.32 -44.39 -33.33
CA LYS A 339 -12.74 -43.51 -34.35
C LYS A 339 -12.51 -42.08 -33.86
N ASP A 340 -13.26 -41.65 -32.84
CA ASP A 340 -13.16 -40.32 -32.26
C ASP A 340 -12.11 -40.26 -31.14
N VAL A 341 -11.54 -41.41 -30.73
CA VAL A 341 -10.45 -41.47 -29.76
C VAL A 341 -9.13 -41.05 -30.42
N ILE A 342 -8.81 -39.76 -30.30
CA ILE A 342 -7.58 -39.20 -30.89
C ILE A 342 -6.33 -39.77 -30.21
N ALA A 343 -6.26 -39.67 -28.88
CA ALA A 343 -5.08 -40.06 -28.10
C ALA A 343 -5.44 -40.40 -26.65
N VAL A 344 -4.55 -41.15 -25.99
CA VAL A 344 -4.57 -41.40 -24.55
C VAL A 344 -3.22 -40.96 -23.99
N SER A 345 -3.25 -40.20 -22.89
CA SER A 345 -2.05 -39.79 -22.16
C SER A 345 -2.05 -40.45 -20.79
N VAL A 346 -0.89 -40.97 -20.37
CA VAL A 346 -0.73 -41.62 -19.06
C VAL A 346 -0.26 -40.62 -18.02
N GLY A 347 -0.99 -40.53 -16.90
CA GLY A 347 -0.53 -39.83 -15.70
C GLY A 347 0.50 -40.67 -14.95
N TRP A 348 1.78 -40.33 -15.09
CA TRP A 348 2.86 -41.03 -14.38
C TRP A 348 2.98 -40.51 -12.94
N ASP A 349 2.91 -41.40 -11.95
CA ASP A 349 3.29 -41.08 -10.57
C ASP A 349 4.81 -41.20 -10.42
N PHE A 350 5.49 -40.07 -10.55
CA PHE A 350 6.93 -39.95 -10.31
C PHE A 350 7.22 -39.16 -9.02
N SER A 351 6.29 -39.12 -8.05
CA SER A 351 6.43 -38.35 -6.80
C SER A 351 7.75 -38.62 -6.07
N GLN A 352 8.20 -39.87 -6.03
CA GLN A 352 9.47 -40.28 -5.41
C GLN A 352 10.72 -39.90 -6.24
N TYR A 353 10.55 -39.62 -7.53
CA TYR A 353 11.62 -39.37 -8.49
C TYR A 353 11.60 -37.94 -9.07
N ILE A 354 10.79 -37.04 -8.51
CA ILE A 354 10.64 -35.64 -8.97
C ILE A 354 12.00 -34.96 -9.21
N SER A 355 12.95 -35.12 -8.28
CA SER A 355 14.26 -34.48 -8.38
C SER A 355 15.07 -35.00 -9.57
N GLN A 356 14.98 -36.30 -9.86
CA GLN A 356 15.71 -36.92 -10.97
C GLN A 356 15.05 -36.57 -12.30
N VAL A 357 13.72 -36.66 -12.39
CA VAL A 357 12.96 -36.30 -13.59
C VAL A 357 13.20 -34.83 -13.96
N ARG A 358 13.15 -33.91 -12.98
CA ARG A 358 13.47 -32.49 -13.22
C ARG A 358 14.89 -32.29 -13.72
N HIS A 359 15.88 -32.94 -13.10
CA HIS A 359 17.26 -32.87 -13.54
C HIS A 359 17.41 -33.29 -15.02
N PHE A 360 16.76 -34.38 -15.44
CA PHE A 360 16.81 -34.83 -16.83
C PHE A 360 16.07 -33.88 -17.79
N ILE A 361 14.92 -33.34 -17.39
CA ILE A 361 14.21 -32.34 -18.19
C ILE A 361 15.08 -31.09 -18.38
N ASP A 362 15.74 -30.61 -17.31
CA ASP A 362 16.62 -29.45 -17.37
C ASP A 362 17.86 -29.72 -18.25
N GLU A 363 18.42 -30.93 -18.18
CA GLU A 363 19.53 -31.36 -19.02
C GLU A 363 19.12 -31.47 -20.50
N GLU A 364 17.95 -32.05 -20.81
CA GLU A 364 17.43 -32.12 -22.17
C GLU A 364 17.04 -30.74 -22.71
N ALA A 365 16.40 -29.89 -21.91
CA ALA A 365 16.06 -28.52 -22.29
C ALA A 365 17.33 -27.68 -22.54
N GLY A 366 18.34 -27.82 -21.69
CA GLY A 366 19.64 -27.18 -21.85
C GLY A 366 20.41 -27.67 -23.08
N ASN A 367 20.38 -28.97 -23.36
CA ASN A 367 21.02 -29.57 -24.53
C ASN A 367 20.24 -29.35 -25.83
N GLY A 368 18.91 -29.22 -25.79
CA GLY A 368 18.05 -28.83 -26.90
C GLY A 368 18.37 -27.41 -27.39
N CYS A 369 18.68 -26.49 -26.47
CA CYS A 369 19.14 -25.15 -26.78
C CYS A 369 20.54 -25.12 -27.42
N ARG A 370 21.42 -26.10 -27.09
CA ARG A 370 22.75 -26.23 -27.72
C ARG A 370 22.75 -26.97 -29.06
N SER A 371 21.84 -27.92 -29.25
CA SER A 371 21.87 -28.83 -30.41
C SER A 371 21.24 -28.28 -31.70
N GLN A 372 20.48 -27.17 -31.64
CA GLN A 372 20.08 -26.46 -32.87
C GLN A 372 21.25 -25.71 -33.55
N ILE A 373 22.45 -25.66 -32.94
CA ILE A 373 23.63 -25.02 -33.53
C ILE A 373 24.62 -26.02 -34.18
N PHE A 374 24.56 -27.34 -33.94
CA PHE A 374 25.52 -28.28 -34.57
C PHE A 374 25.01 -29.72 -34.79
N THR A 375 24.68 -30.04 -36.06
CA THR A 375 24.81 -31.32 -36.80
C THR A 375 24.22 -32.66 -36.29
N PRO A 376 23.86 -33.61 -37.20
CA PRO A 376 23.07 -34.79 -36.88
C PRO A 376 23.95 -35.98 -36.45
N ARG A 377 23.92 -36.35 -35.16
CA ARG A 377 24.58 -37.58 -34.69
C ARG A 377 23.93 -38.20 -33.44
N MET A 378 22.61 -38.33 -33.40
CA MET A 378 21.89 -38.89 -32.23
C MET A 378 21.00 -40.11 -32.54
N ALA A 379 21.34 -40.91 -33.56
CA ALA A 379 20.67 -42.20 -33.77
C ALA A 379 21.27 -43.35 -32.93
N SER A 380 22.49 -43.18 -32.39
CA SER A 380 23.23 -44.28 -31.74
C SER A 380 23.08 -44.33 -30.22
N GLN A 381 22.68 -43.25 -29.54
CA GLN A 381 22.63 -43.20 -28.07
C GLN A 381 21.29 -43.65 -27.46
N LYS A 382 20.18 -43.57 -28.20
CA LYS A 382 18.85 -44.06 -27.72
C LYS A 382 18.82 -45.56 -27.41
N LYS A 383 19.71 -46.38 -27.98
CA LYS A 383 19.80 -47.82 -27.68
C LYS A 383 20.49 -48.15 -26.36
N SER A 384 21.35 -47.27 -25.83
CA SER A 384 22.07 -47.53 -24.58
C SER A 384 21.28 -47.19 -23.33
N LEU A 385 20.35 -46.22 -23.41
CA LEU A 385 19.55 -45.76 -22.28
C LEU A 385 18.44 -46.74 -21.87
N ARG A 386 17.87 -47.49 -22.82
CA ARG A 386 16.88 -48.54 -22.52
C ARG A 386 17.44 -49.71 -21.70
N ALA A 387 18.76 -49.93 -21.68
CA ALA A 387 19.38 -51.05 -20.95
C ALA A 387 19.82 -50.70 -19.52
N ALA A 388 19.88 -49.42 -19.15
CA ALA A 388 20.33 -48.98 -17.83
C ALA A 388 19.17 -48.84 -16.82
N ALA A 389 17.95 -48.53 -17.29
CA ALA A 389 16.77 -48.41 -16.44
C ALA A 389 16.18 -49.77 -16.00
N THR A 390 16.56 -50.88 -16.66
CA THR A 390 16.00 -52.24 -16.45
C THR A 390 16.53 -52.94 -15.19
N LYS A 391 17.38 -52.33 -14.37
CA LYS A 391 18.11 -53.05 -13.31
C LYS A 391 17.58 -52.92 -11.88
N HIS A 392 16.72 -51.94 -11.56
CA HIS A 392 16.18 -51.83 -10.20
C HIS A 392 14.84 -51.10 -10.20
N LEU A 393 13.74 -51.85 -10.16
CA LEU A 393 12.45 -51.39 -9.62
C LEU A 393 11.56 -52.63 -9.39
N VAL A 394 11.30 -52.90 -8.10
CA VAL A 394 10.31 -53.85 -7.56
C VAL A 394 9.17 -53.03 -6.99
#